data_AF-A0A6G0WGF7-F1
#
_entry.id   AF-A0A6G0WGF7-F1
#
_cell.length_a   1.000
_cell.length_b   1.000
_cell.length_c   1.000
_cell.angle_alpha   90.00
_cell.angle_beta   90.00
_cell.angle_gamma   90.00
#
_symmetry.space_group_name_H-M   'P 1'
#
loop_
_entity.id
_entity.type
_entity.pdbx_description
1 polymer ?
#
loop_
_entity_poly.entity_id
_entity_poly.type
_entity_poly.pdbx_seq_one_letter_code
_entity_poly.pdbx_strand_id
1 'polypeptide(L)'
;MKIAVAIAFVASSILGLTSAQAPVGAYGQCGGNGYTGSKTCVSGYVCNTYSEWYAQCVPGSNNNPVPTNPTTSPPSIAPTTTPKTTQPTAAPTKQPTPSTTTPTVKPTTAPTAAPTVAPTTKQPTPAPTQSTVKPTASPVPPSSAPPSNGQLNFRATTDGILLNGSPFFFKGANYFGMEGDISVPHGLWGGGQSTTIQKIATLLKNNGFNAVRLPFAVDAVLSNKAIDPTKIVNEVALVNQFSGKTLSSAPPSNGQLNFRATTDGILLNGSPFFFKGANYFGMEGDISVPHGLWGGGQSTTIQKIATLLKNNGFNAVRLPFAVDAVLSNKAIDPTKIVNEVALVNQFSGKTLSYFDVMDYTIKIFADNKIVVLLDAHVLTASSGITELWYTSSADQNNFENAWKIVATRYKDTWNVIGADLKNEPHGAATWGSGNSATDWNQAATKWGTTILQIAPRWLIFVEGIAQSSRDQAAYPTFWGENLMDVQRAPITLPVADRLVYSAHVYSSDVSNQPYFSASNYPDNMPSIWDLHFGFVNKKYGPLIMGEWGGKYLASSDIQWQNKFASFLQTNNIGFFYWSLNPNSGDTQGLLADDWNTPRTDKLNMLSIFKGTTIP
;
A
#
# COMPACT_ATOMS: atom_id res chain seq x y z
N MET A 1 -62.82 22.98 58.20
CA MET A 1 -62.53 22.13 57.02
C MET A 1 -61.60 22.90 56.09
N LYS A 2 -60.37 22.38 55.93
CA LYS A 2 -59.28 22.72 54.98
C LYS A 2 -57.95 22.69 55.73
N ILE A 3 -57.32 21.51 55.67
CA ILE A 3 -55.96 21.24 56.11
C ILE A 3 -55.03 21.87 55.06
N ALA A 4 -54.17 22.79 55.47
CA ALA A 4 -53.06 23.27 54.67
C ALA A 4 -51.77 22.88 55.40
N VAL A 5 -51.06 21.91 54.84
CA VAL A 5 -49.76 21.43 55.33
C VAL A 5 -48.69 22.44 54.92
N ALA A 6 -48.06 23.07 55.90
CA ALA A 6 -46.85 23.85 55.72
C ALA A 6 -45.63 22.91 55.85
N ILE A 7 -44.90 22.69 54.75
CA ILE A 7 -43.62 21.98 54.77
C ILE A 7 -42.51 23.02 54.95
N ALA A 8 -41.81 22.93 56.07
CA ALA A 8 -40.62 23.71 56.36
C ALA A 8 -39.43 23.20 55.54
N PHE A 9 -38.76 24.11 54.82
CA PHE A 9 -37.46 23.86 54.20
C PHE A 9 -36.36 23.90 55.27
N VAL A 10 -35.72 22.75 55.51
CA VAL A 10 -34.45 22.68 56.25
C VAL A 10 -33.32 22.86 55.25
N ALA A 11 -32.58 23.96 55.36
CA ALA A 11 -31.35 24.18 54.62
C ALA A 11 -30.21 23.39 55.27
N SER A 12 -29.77 22.30 54.63
CA SER A 12 -28.54 21.60 54.99
C SER A 12 -27.34 22.24 54.27
N SER A 13 -26.46 22.84 55.04
CA SER A 13 -25.13 23.30 54.64
C SER A 13 -24.24 22.10 54.30
N ILE A 14 -24.00 21.88 53.00
CA ILE A 14 -23.00 20.93 52.52
C ILE A 14 -21.63 21.59 52.58
N LEU A 15 -20.78 21.08 53.48
CA LEU A 15 -19.33 21.30 53.47
C LEU A 15 -18.77 20.81 52.14
N GLY A 16 -18.28 21.72 51.30
CA GLY A 16 -17.56 21.41 50.08
C GLY A 16 -16.22 20.76 50.40
N LEU A 17 -16.16 19.43 50.35
CA LEU A 17 -14.92 18.67 50.27
C LEU A 17 -14.35 18.87 48.86
N THR A 18 -13.35 19.74 48.73
CA THR A 18 -12.53 19.80 47.52
C THR A 18 -11.69 18.52 47.44
N SER A 19 -12.14 17.57 46.62
CA SER A 19 -11.32 16.41 46.28
C SER A 19 -10.08 16.90 45.51
N ALA A 20 -8.89 16.67 46.06
CA ALA A 20 -7.65 16.82 45.31
C ALA A 20 -7.68 15.77 44.18
N GLN A 21 -7.86 16.21 42.93
CA GLN A 21 -7.85 15.30 41.79
C GLN A 21 -6.45 14.70 41.64
N ALA A 22 -6.37 13.37 41.46
CA ALA A 22 -5.10 12.68 41.28
C ALA A 22 -4.33 13.25 40.06
N PRO A 23 -2.99 13.26 40.08
CA PRO A 23 -2.20 13.68 38.92
C PRO A 23 -2.54 12.83 37.69
N VAL A 24 -2.59 13.47 36.53
CA VAL A 24 -2.81 12.82 35.23
C VAL A 24 -1.59 11.97 34.89
N GLY A 25 -1.83 10.71 34.55
CA GLY A 25 -0.77 9.79 34.12
C GLY A 25 -0.03 10.27 32.87
N ALA A 26 1.11 9.65 32.58
CA ALA A 26 1.85 9.89 31.34
C ALA A 26 0.92 9.82 30.12
N TYR A 27 0.97 10.82 29.24
CA TYR A 27 0.14 10.93 28.04
C TYR A 27 -1.37 11.07 28.28
N GLY A 28 -1.82 11.31 29.52
CA GLY A 28 -3.21 11.64 29.79
C GLY A 28 -3.54 13.11 29.45
N GLN A 29 -4.82 13.39 29.17
CA GLN A 29 -5.29 14.76 28.96
C GLN A 29 -5.20 15.55 30.27
N CYS A 30 -4.63 16.76 30.21
CA CYS A 30 -4.41 17.65 31.35
C CYS A 30 -4.97 19.06 31.11
N GLY A 31 -5.66 19.28 29.99
CA GLY A 31 -6.27 20.56 29.66
C GLY A 31 -7.05 20.53 28.35
N GLY A 32 -7.59 21.70 27.98
CA GLY A 32 -8.49 21.88 26.85
C GLY A 32 -9.85 22.45 27.27
N ASN A 33 -10.50 23.21 26.39
CA ASN A 33 -11.84 23.73 26.61
C ASN A 33 -12.83 22.60 26.89
N GLY A 34 -13.57 22.71 28.00
CA GLY A 34 -14.51 21.69 28.47
C GLY A 34 -13.91 20.57 29.33
N TYR A 35 -12.58 20.50 29.49
CA TYR A 35 -11.94 19.50 30.35
C TYR A 35 -12.07 19.86 31.84
N THR A 36 -12.66 18.95 32.62
CA THR A 36 -12.95 19.12 34.06
C THR A 36 -12.06 18.27 34.98
N GLY A 37 -11.14 17.48 34.40
CA GLY A 37 -10.21 16.63 35.15
C GLY A 37 -8.96 17.38 35.65
N SER A 38 -8.04 16.62 36.25
CA SER A 38 -6.80 17.17 36.83
C SER A 38 -5.94 17.83 35.76
N LYS A 39 -5.38 19.01 36.07
CA LYS A 39 -4.47 19.75 35.18
C LYS A 39 -3.00 19.51 35.50
N THR A 40 -2.72 18.70 36.53
CA THR A 40 -1.38 18.43 37.03
C THR A 40 -0.93 17.06 36.53
N CYS A 41 0.19 17.00 35.83
CA CYS A 41 0.78 15.74 35.37
C CYS A 41 1.56 15.02 36.47
N VAL A 42 1.74 13.70 36.32
CA VAL A 42 2.70 12.93 37.13
C VAL A 42 4.13 13.48 37.00
N SER A 43 4.96 13.23 38.01
CA SER A 43 6.35 13.70 38.04
C SER A 43 7.11 13.31 36.76
N GLY A 44 7.88 14.25 36.21
CA GLY A 44 8.62 14.09 34.96
C GLY A 44 7.81 14.41 33.70
N TYR A 45 6.54 14.78 33.82
CA TYR A 45 5.68 15.17 32.71
C TYR A 45 5.15 16.60 32.89
N VAL A 46 4.99 17.31 31.78
CA VAL A 46 4.44 18.67 31.71
C VAL A 46 3.17 18.67 30.87
N CYS A 47 2.21 19.51 31.23
CA CYS A 47 0.98 19.64 30.45
C CYS A 47 1.24 20.51 29.22
N ASN A 48 1.35 19.90 28.05
CA ASN A 48 1.60 20.59 26.79
C ASN A 48 0.29 20.81 26.02
N THR A 49 0.00 22.05 25.65
CA THR A 49 -1.20 22.41 24.90
C THR A 49 -0.98 22.21 23.41
N TYR A 50 -1.87 21.45 22.76
CA TYR A 50 -1.83 21.20 21.32
C TYR A 50 -2.89 22.00 20.57
N SER A 51 -4.01 22.29 21.23
CA SER A 51 -5.06 23.16 20.72
C SER A 51 -5.83 23.79 21.86
N GLU A 52 -6.75 24.71 21.55
CA GLU A 52 -7.65 25.28 22.55
C GLU A 52 -8.55 24.23 23.23
N TRP A 53 -8.78 23.07 22.58
CA TRP A 53 -9.62 21.98 23.06
C TRP A 53 -8.85 20.84 23.71
N TYR A 54 -7.51 20.82 23.62
CA TYR A 54 -6.71 19.67 24.08
C TYR A 54 -5.30 20.03 24.55
N ALA A 55 -4.95 19.54 25.74
CA ALA A 55 -3.59 19.52 26.28
C ALA A 55 -3.27 18.15 26.91
N GLN A 56 -2.04 17.68 26.80
CA GLN A 56 -1.62 16.33 27.21
C GLN A 56 -0.33 16.35 28.02
N CYS A 57 -0.22 15.43 28.99
CA CYS A 57 1.00 15.22 29.76
C CYS A 57 2.08 14.57 28.90
N VAL A 58 3.17 15.29 28.63
CA VAL A 58 4.32 14.78 27.86
C VAL A 58 5.62 14.87 28.67
N PRO A 59 6.65 14.05 28.39
CA PRO A 59 7.90 14.08 29.13
C PRO A 59 8.53 15.48 29.13
N GLY A 60 8.82 16.01 30.31
CA GLY A 60 9.51 17.30 30.44
C GLY A 60 10.98 17.14 30.05
N SER A 61 11.43 17.82 29.00
CA SER A 61 12.86 17.94 28.70
C SER A 61 13.53 18.80 29.78
N ASN A 62 14.55 18.26 30.45
CA ASN A 62 15.31 18.90 31.53
C ASN A 62 16.15 20.11 31.07
N ASN A 63 15.53 21.21 30.66
CA ASN A 63 16.17 22.52 30.54
C ASN A 63 15.20 23.64 30.99
N ASN A 64 15.14 23.85 32.32
CA ASN A 64 14.88 25.05 33.16
C ASN A 64 14.09 26.29 32.63
N PRO A 65 13.53 27.18 33.49
CA PRO A 65 13.06 27.07 34.88
C PRO A 65 11.57 27.53 35.08
N VAL A 66 11.09 27.41 36.31
CA VAL A 66 9.75 27.73 36.87
C VAL A 66 9.15 29.08 36.39
N PRO A 67 7.83 29.18 36.08
CA PRO A 67 7.20 30.45 35.71
C PRO A 67 6.86 31.29 36.94
N THR A 68 7.48 32.48 37.05
CA THR A 68 6.97 33.58 37.87
C THR A 68 6.06 34.48 37.03
N ASN A 69 4.86 34.75 37.54
CA ASN A 69 3.87 35.71 36.99
C ASN A 69 4.48 37.04 36.56
N PRO A 70 3.99 37.67 35.46
CA PRO A 70 4.10 39.10 35.28
C PRO A 70 2.74 39.82 35.40
N THR A 71 2.77 40.84 36.24
CA THR A 71 1.78 41.92 36.38
C THR A 71 1.77 42.88 35.19
N THR A 72 0.64 43.57 35.04
CA THR A 72 0.17 44.50 34.01
C THR A 72 0.90 45.85 33.90
N SER A 73 0.90 46.45 32.68
CA SER A 73 0.59 47.87 32.29
C SER A 73 1.37 48.32 31.01
N PRO A 74 1.07 49.46 30.33
CA PRO A 74 0.28 49.58 29.07
C PRO A 74 1.11 50.18 27.87
N PRO A 75 0.51 50.40 26.66
CA PRO A 75 1.26 50.58 25.41
C PRO A 75 1.60 52.05 25.07
N SER A 76 2.63 52.25 24.25
CA SER A 76 2.97 53.55 23.62
C SER A 76 3.30 53.39 22.13
N ILE A 77 3.08 54.48 21.41
CA ILE A 77 2.74 54.64 20.00
C ILE A 77 4.00 54.92 19.15
N ALA A 78 3.89 54.63 17.84
CA ALA A 78 4.78 54.77 16.67
C ALA A 78 5.37 56.22 16.44
N PRO A 79 6.05 56.60 15.30
CA PRO A 79 6.31 55.88 14.03
C PRO A 79 7.64 56.17 13.26
N THR A 80 7.86 55.42 12.16
CA THR A 80 8.60 55.68 10.88
C THR A 80 10.07 56.14 10.84
N THR A 81 10.91 55.41 10.06
CA THR A 81 11.69 55.92 8.89
C THR A 81 12.48 54.81 8.18
N THR A 82 12.25 54.67 6.87
CA THR A 82 13.15 54.15 5.80
C THR A 82 13.16 55.23 4.70
N PRO A 83 14.00 55.22 3.64
CA PRO A 83 14.88 54.15 3.13
C PRO A 83 16.31 54.60 2.69
N LYS A 84 17.25 53.65 2.52
CA LYS A 84 18.22 53.75 1.42
C LYS A 84 18.75 52.39 0.94
N THR A 85 18.61 52.23 -0.36
CA THR A 85 19.02 51.17 -1.27
C THR A 85 20.52 51.09 -1.48
N THR A 86 21.06 49.86 -1.61
CA THR A 86 22.12 49.52 -2.57
C THR A 86 21.86 48.12 -3.14
N GLN A 87 21.93 48.00 -4.47
CA GLN A 87 21.88 46.78 -5.29
C GLN A 87 22.99 46.92 -6.35
N PRO A 88 23.20 45.95 -7.25
CA PRO A 88 24.09 44.78 -7.18
C PRO A 88 25.38 44.95 -8.01
N THR A 89 26.40 44.12 -7.78
CA THR A 89 27.55 43.99 -8.70
C THR A 89 27.69 42.54 -9.19
N ALA A 90 27.82 42.39 -10.50
CA ALA A 90 28.02 41.13 -11.22
C ALA A 90 29.52 40.76 -11.37
N ALA A 91 29.81 39.45 -11.23
CA ALA A 91 30.73 38.51 -11.93
C ALA A 91 31.98 38.99 -12.71
N PRO A 92 32.89 38.08 -13.18
CA PRO A 92 33.51 36.89 -12.57
C PRO A 92 35.06 36.89 -12.77
N THR A 93 35.77 35.80 -12.39
CA THR A 93 36.95 35.15 -13.04
C THR A 93 38.06 34.73 -12.05
N LYS A 94 38.28 33.40 -11.88
CA LYS A 94 39.55 32.67 -12.19
C LYS A 94 39.48 31.18 -11.78
N GLN A 95 39.42 30.35 -12.80
CA GLN A 95 39.94 28.99 -13.05
C GLN A 95 40.70 28.23 -11.92
N PRO A 96 40.36 26.95 -11.69
CA PRO A 96 41.28 25.92 -11.21
C PRO A 96 41.84 25.06 -12.37
N THR A 97 43.11 24.68 -12.23
CA THR A 97 43.93 23.83 -13.12
C THR A 97 43.49 22.34 -13.09
N PRO A 98 43.68 21.55 -14.16
CA PRO A 98 42.98 20.27 -14.34
C PRO A 98 43.73 19.07 -13.73
N SER A 99 42.97 18.15 -13.12
CA SER A 99 43.41 16.77 -12.86
C SER A 99 43.04 15.87 -14.03
N THR A 100 44.08 15.30 -14.63
CA THR A 100 44.08 14.24 -15.62
C THR A 100 43.73 12.88 -15.01
N THR A 101 42.73 12.20 -15.57
CA THR A 101 42.77 10.78 -16.02
C THR A 101 41.44 10.40 -16.69
N THR A 102 41.48 10.30 -18.02
CA THR A 102 40.41 9.75 -18.88
C THR A 102 40.26 8.24 -18.69
N PRO A 103 39.03 7.68 -18.65
CA PRO A 103 38.80 6.26 -18.92
C PRO A 103 38.70 6.04 -20.43
N THR A 104 39.60 5.24 -20.98
CA THR A 104 39.63 4.86 -22.40
C THR A 104 38.59 3.77 -22.68
N VAL A 105 37.72 4.01 -23.66
CA VAL A 105 36.92 2.99 -24.34
C VAL A 105 37.51 2.79 -25.74
N LYS A 106 38.12 1.63 -26.01
CA LYS A 106 38.20 1.07 -27.37
C LYS A 106 38.23 -0.47 -27.31
N PRO A 107 37.39 -1.18 -28.09
CA PRO A 107 37.35 -2.64 -28.13
C PRO A 107 38.56 -3.22 -28.89
N THR A 108 39.12 -4.32 -28.37
CA THR A 108 40.17 -5.10 -29.04
C THR A 108 39.54 -6.19 -29.89
N THR A 109 39.91 -6.22 -31.18
CA THR A 109 39.62 -7.28 -32.15
C THR A 109 40.79 -8.26 -32.22
N ALA A 110 40.70 -9.43 -31.58
CA ALA A 110 41.51 -10.62 -31.90
C ALA A 110 40.88 -11.88 -31.26
N PRO A 111 40.73 -13.01 -31.99
CA PRO A 111 40.12 -14.23 -31.45
C PRO A 111 41.15 -15.10 -30.73
N THR A 112 40.83 -15.54 -29.51
CA THR A 112 41.62 -16.55 -28.78
C THR A 112 41.27 -17.96 -29.30
N ALA A 113 42.31 -18.77 -29.54
CA ALA A 113 42.23 -20.09 -30.17
C ALA A 113 41.46 -21.14 -29.33
N ALA A 114 40.80 -22.07 -30.05
CA ALA A 114 40.06 -23.20 -29.49
C ALA A 114 40.99 -24.27 -28.85
N PRO A 115 40.62 -24.90 -27.73
CA PRO A 115 41.32 -26.07 -27.24
C PRO A 115 40.77 -27.34 -27.90
N THR A 116 41.64 -28.08 -28.61
CA THR A 116 41.42 -29.47 -29.01
C THR A 116 42.64 -30.28 -28.61
N VAL A 117 42.48 -31.24 -27.67
CA VAL A 117 43.11 -32.57 -27.76
C VAL A 117 42.22 -33.59 -27.04
N ALA A 118 42.06 -34.76 -27.68
CA ALA A 118 41.26 -35.92 -27.28
C ALA A 118 41.78 -36.67 -26.03
N PRO A 119 40.98 -37.56 -25.40
CA PRO A 119 41.38 -38.31 -24.21
C PRO A 119 42.24 -39.53 -24.56
N THR A 120 43.43 -39.64 -23.95
CA THR A 120 44.24 -40.85 -23.95
C THR A 120 43.73 -41.89 -22.94
N THR A 121 43.53 -43.10 -23.42
CA THR A 121 43.23 -44.33 -22.66
C THR A 121 44.44 -44.78 -21.82
N LYS A 122 44.30 -44.80 -20.49
CA LYS A 122 45.11 -45.67 -19.61
C LYS A 122 44.23 -46.34 -18.55
N GLN A 123 44.51 -47.62 -18.38
CA GLN A 123 43.89 -48.68 -17.57
C GLN A 123 43.75 -48.34 -16.06
N PRO A 124 42.80 -48.95 -15.31
CA PRO A 124 42.58 -48.65 -13.90
C PRO A 124 43.58 -49.38 -12.97
N THR A 125 44.04 -48.67 -11.95
CA THR A 125 44.83 -49.20 -10.81
C THR A 125 43.89 -49.76 -9.72
N PRO A 126 44.26 -50.82 -8.96
CA PRO A 126 43.34 -51.54 -8.08
C PRO A 126 42.85 -50.74 -6.85
N ALA A 127 41.70 -51.16 -6.34
CA ALA A 127 40.99 -50.59 -5.19
C ALA A 127 41.81 -50.58 -3.89
N PRO A 128 41.66 -49.55 -3.02
CA PRO A 128 42.29 -49.54 -1.71
C PRO A 128 41.53 -50.46 -0.73
N THR A 129 42.33 -51.17 0.06
CA THR A 129 41.99 -52.15 1.09
C THR A 129 40.97 -51.66 2.11
N GLN A 130 40.04 -52.55 2.48
CA GLN A 130 39.00 -52.32 3.50
C GLN A 130 39.59 -51.95 4.86
N SER A 131 39.12 -50.83 5.42
CA SER A 131 39.26 -50.50 6.85
C SER A 131 38.08 -51.10 7.61
N THR A 132 38.37 -52.07 8.48
CA THR A 132 37.44 -52.64 9.44
C THR A 132 37.41 -51.81 10.72
N VAL A 133 36.55 -50.78 10.75
CA VAL A 133 36.07 -50.21 12.02
C VAL A 133 34.56 -49.99 11.89
N LYS A 134 33.80 -50.74 12.69
CA LYS A 134 32.35 -50.62 12.84
C LYS A 134 32.02 -49.33 13.62
N PRO A 135 31.34 -48.33 13.04
CA PRO A 135 30.89 -47.18 13.81
C PRO A 135 29.63 -47.56 14.60
N THR A 136 29.67 -47.27 15.89
CA THR A 136 28.55 -47.30 16.82
C THR A 136 27.43 -46.39 16.31
N ALA A 137 26.18 -46.85 16.41
CA ALA A 137 25.00 -46.14 15.95
C ALA A 137 24.90 -44.72 16.54
N SER A 138 24.83 -43.72 15.66
CA SER A 138 24.43 -42.36 16.01
C SER A 138 22.90 -42.26 16.09
N PRO A 139 22.35 -41.32 16.89
CA PRO A 139 20.94 -41.31 17.23
C PRO A 139 20.05 -41.06 16.01
N VAL A 140 18.94 -41.81 15.94
CA VAL A 140 17.88 -41.62 14.95
C VAL A 140 17.30 -40.20 15.09
N PRO A 141 17.33 -39.36 14.04
CA PRO A 141 16.61 -38.09 14.05
C PRO A 141 15.09 -38.37 14.09
N PRO A 142 14.27 -37.54 14.76
CA PRO A 142 12.84 -37.76 14.83
C PRO A 142 12.25 -37.78 13.41
N SER A 143 11.57 -38.88 13.10
CA SER A 143 10.76 -39.09 11.91
C SER A 143 9.68 -38.02 11.84
N SER A 144 9.92 -36.94 11.10
CA SER A 144 8.84 -36.15 10.52
C SER A 144 8.47 -36.79 9.20
N ALA A 145 7.26 -37.35 9.13
CA ALA A 145 6.71 -37.88 7.89
C ALA A 145 6.70 -36.78 6.80
N PRO A 146 6.86 -37.13 5.51
CA PRO A 146 6.82 -36.16 4.43
C PRO A 146 5.45 -35.47 4.39
N PRO A 147 5.36 -34.15 4.11
CA PRO A 147 4.09 -33.50 3.84
C PRO A 147 3.43 -34.11 2.60
N SER A 148 2.14 -34.41 2.69
CA SER A 148 1.30 -35.11 1.71
C SER A 148 1.06 -34.37 0.38
N ASN A 149 1.83 -33.32 0.07
CA ASN A 149 1.48 -32.33 -0.95
C ASN A 149 2.43 -32.30 -2.17
N GLY A 150 3.28 -33.33 -2.34
CA GLY A 150 4.17 -33.45 -3.51
C GLY A 150 5.37 -32.47 -3.52
N GLN A 151 5.61 -31.74 -2.43
CA GLN A 151 6.70 -30.78 -2.31
C GLN A 151 8.00 -31.51 -1.90
N LEU A 152 9.11 -31.25 -2.61
CA LEU A 152 10.44 -31.77 -2.27
C LEU A 152 10.99 -31.03 -1.04
N ASN A 153 11.26 -31.73 0.06
CA ASN A 153 11.82 -31.14 1.27
C ASN A 153 13.33 -31.46 1.38
N PHE A 154 14.18 -30.51 0.98
CA PHE A 154 15.63 -30.63 1.14
C PHE A 154 16.09 -30.08 2.48
N ARG A 155 16.95 -30.82 3.19
CA ARG A 155 17.58 -30.38 4.44
C ARG A 155 19.09 -30.65 4.40
N ALA A 156 19.90 -29.62 4.60
CA ALA A 156 21.33 -29.78 4.81
C ALA A 156 21.61 -30.15 6.27
N THR A 157 22.51 -31.10 6.49
CA THR A 157 23.03 -31.51 7.80
C THR A 157 24.56 -31.55 7.72
N THR A 158 25.21 -31.78 8.85
CA THR A 158 26.66 -32.03 8.91
C THR A 158 27.09 -33.26 8.12
N ASP A 159 26.17 -34.21 7.92
CA ASP A 159 26.45 -35.51 7.28
C ASP A 159 26.01 -35.56 5.80
N GLY A 160 25.46 -34.47 5.26
CA GLY A 160 25.06 -34.37 3.86
C GLY A 160 23.72 -33.67 3.65
N ILE A 161 23.10 -33.93 2.49
CA ILE A 161 21.78 -33.38 2.14
C ILE A 161 20.75 -34.50 2.24
N LEU A 162 19.62 -34.21 2.87
CA LEU A 162 18.46 -35.10 2.95
C LEU A 162 17.37 -34.59 2.01
N LEU A 163 16.70 -35.50 1.30
CA LEU A 163 15.43 -35.25 0.63
C LEU A 163 14.34 -36.06 1.34
N ASN A 164 13.33 -35.39 1.87
CA ASN A 164 12.23 -36.02 2.61
C ASN A 164 12.73 -36.97 3.72
N GLY A 165 13.77 -36.55 4.44
CA GLY A 165 14.38 -37.30 5.53
C GLY A 165 15.39 -38.39 5.12
N SER A 166 15.54 -38.68 3.83
CA SER A 166 16.49 -39.70 3.33
C SER A 166 17.73 -39.05 2.71
N PRO A 167 18.95 -39.63 2.85
CA PRO A 167 20.14 -39.13 2.18
C PRO A 167 19.93 -38.95 0.68
N PHE A 168 20.32 -37.79 0.18
CA PHE A 168 20.15 -37.40 -1.21
C PHE A 168 21.47 -36.91 -1.80
N PHE A 169 21.86 -37.52 -2.92
CA PHE A 169 23.09 -37.20 -3.63
C PHE A 169 22.77 -36.52 -4.94
N PHE A 170 23.28 -35.31 -5.13
CA PHE A 170 23.19 -34.61 -6.40
C PHE A 170 24.15 -35.24 -7.42
N LYS A 171 23.59 -35.80 -8.49
CA LYS A 171 24.29 -36.04 -9.75
C LYS A 171 23.82 -34.96 -10.72
N GLY A 172 24.49 -33.81 -10.64
CA GLY A 172 24.13 -32.59 -11.36
C GLY A 172 24.99 -32.30 -12.58
N ALA A 173 24.44 -31.58 -13.56
CA ALA A 173 25.19 -30.98 -14.66
C ALA A 173 24.96 -29.45 -14.70
N ASN A 174 25.97 -28.67 -15.09
CA ASN A 174 25.80 -27.25 -15.37
C ASN A 174 25.36 -27.09 -16.84
N TYR A 175 24.28 -26.36 -17.09
CA TYR A 175 23.85 -26.01 -18.43
C TYR A 175 23.94 -24.50 -18.64
N PHE A 176 25.02 -24.10 -19.31
CA PHE A 176 25.45 -22.71 -19.49
C PHE A 176 24.65 -21.99 -20.59
N GLY A 177 24.63 -20.66 -20.55
CA GLY A 177 24.09 -19.77 -21.59
C GLY A 177 23.14 -18.70 -21.10
N MET A 178 22.40 -18.95 -20.01
CA MET A 178 21.48 -17.96 -19.43
C MET A 178 22.23 -16.80 -18.75
N GLU A 179 23.48 -17.02 -18.38
CA GLU A 179 24.44 -16.00 -17.94
C GLU A 179 25.12 -15.25 -19.09
N GLY A 180 24.90 -15.70 -20.33
CA GLY A 180 25.50 -15.14 -21.53
C GLY A 180 24.72 -13.97 -22.14
N ASP A 181 25.26 -13.47 -23.24
CA ASP A 181 24.75 -12.36 -24.04
C ASP A 181 23.34 -12.62 -24.60
N ILE A 182 23.01 -13.88 -24.92
CA ILE A 182 21.68 -14.27 -25.43
C ILE A 182 20.68 -14.66 -24.34
N SER A 183 21.12 -14.79 -23.08
CA SER A 183 20.29 -14.99 -21.89
C SER A 183 19.33 -16.20 -21.95
N VAL A 184 19.70 -17.24 -22.70
CA VAL A 184 19.00 -18.53 -22.80
C VAL A 184 19.99 -19.69 -22.72
N PRO A 185 19.60 -20.91 -22.30
CA PRO A 185 20.50 -22.06 -22.36
C PRO A 185 21.01 -22.27 -23.78
N HIS A 186 22.33 -22.48 -23.93
CA HIS A 186 22.94 -22.62 -25.25
C HIS A 186 22.57 -23.95 -25.89
N GLY A 187 22.20 -23.93 -27.18
CA GLY A 187 21.94 -25.11 -28.00
C GLY A 187 20.55 -25.09 -28.65
N LEU A 188 19.73 -24.08 -28.34
CA LEU A 188 18.32 -24.00 -28.71
C LEU A 188 18.05 -23.26 -30.05
N TRP A 189 19.10 -22.76 -30.72
CA TRP A 189 19.06 -21.85 -31.89
C TRP A 189 18.82 -22.50 -33.27
N GLY A 190 18.54 -23.82 -33.35
CA GLY A 190 18.21 -24.52 -34.61
C GLY A 190 19.41 -24.97 -35.47
N GLY A 191 19.14 -25.79 -36.49
CA GLY A 191 20.14 -26.36 -37.41
C GLY A 191 20.69 -27.75 -37.02
N GLY A 192 21.60 -28.31 -37.82
CA GLY A 192 22.06 -29.71 -37.70
C GLY A 192 22.82 -30.08 -36.42
N GLN A 193 23.23 -29.10 -35.59
CA GLN A 193 23.95 -29.30 -34.32
C GLN A 193 23.17 -28.81 -33.09
N SER A 194 21.86 -28.71 -33.19
CA SER A 194 21.01 -28.10 -32.17
C SER A 194 20.24 -29.13 -31.31
N THR A 195 19.80 -28.72 -30.12
CA THR A 195 19.09 -29.56 -29.14
C THR A 195 17.76 -28.94 -28.71
N THR A 196 17.00 -29.64 -27.85
CA THR A 196 15.85 -29.09 -27.12
C THR A 196 16.03 -29.33 -25.63
N ILE A 197 15.33 -28.56 -24.79
CA ILE A 197 15.25 -28.76 -23.35
C ILE A 197 14.78 -30.19 -23.06
N GLN A 198 13.79 -30.70 -23.81
CA GLN A 198 13.30 -32.07 -23.67
C GLN A 198 14.38 -33.12 -23.99
N LYS A 199 15.20 -32.91 -25.03
CA LYS A 199 16.30 -33.81 -25.38
C LYS A 199 17.39 -33.79 -24.31
N ILE A 200 17.74 -32.62 -23.77
CA ILE A 200 18.68 -32.49 -22.67
C ILE A 200 18.14 -33.14 -21.39
N ALA A 201 16.87 -32.90 -21.04
CA ALA A 201 16.24 -33.53 -19.88
C ALA A 201 16.21 -35.06 -20.02
N THR A 202 15.93 -35.57 -21.23
CA THR A 202 15.95 -37.01 -21.53
C THR A 202 17.36 -37.58 -21.43
N LEU A 203 18.36 -36.87 -21.96
CA LEU A 203 19.77 -37.24 -21.84
C LEU A 203 20.19 -37.34 -20.37
N LEU A 204 19.89 -36.30 -19.58
CA LEU A 204 20.20 -36.26 -18.14
C LEU A 204 19.53 -37.43 -17.41
N LYS A 205 18.21 -37.61 -17.61
CA LYS A 205 17.44 -38.70 -17.01
C LYS A 205 18.01 -40.08 -17.38
N ASN A 206 18.26 -40.33 -18.66
CA ASN A 206 18.75 -41.64 -19.13
C ASN A 206 20.17 -41.96 -18.64
N ASN A 207 20.93 -40.94 -18.23
CA ASN A 207 22.26 -41.09 -17.65
C ASN A 207 22.27 -40.96 -16.11
N GLY A 208 21.08 -41.00 -15.49
CA GLY A 208 20.91 -40.98 -14.04
C GLY A 208 21.24 -39.65 -13.38
N PHE A 209 21.34 -38.55 -14.13
CA PHE A 209 21.41 -37.22 -13.55
C PHE A 209 20.06 -36.88 -12.92
N ASN A 210 20.11 -36.27 -11.75
CA ASN A 210 18.93 -35.88 -10.97
C ASN A 210 18.88 -34.37 -10.68
N ALA A 211 19.81 -33.60 -11.23
CA ALA A 211 19.81 -32.15 -11.14
C ALA A 211 20.45 -31.51 -12.37
N VAL A 212 20.03 -30.28 -12.64
CA VAL A 212 20.69 -29.37 -13.58
C VAL A 212 20.82 -28.02 -12.91
N ARG A 213 22.00 -27.40 -13.00
CA ARG A 213 22.24 -26.03 -12.56
C ARG A 213 22.23 -25.12 -13.77
N LEU A 214 21.42 -24.07 -13.71
CA LEU A 214 21.31 -23.03 -14.73
C LEU A 214 21.96 -21.75 -14.19
N PRO A 215 23.19 -21.40 -14.59
CA PRO A 215 23.76 -20.10 -14.28
C PRO A 215 22.97 -19.02 -15.02
N PHE A 216 22.72 -17.86 -14.41
CA PHE A 216 22.00 -16.77 -15.04
C PHE A 216 22.64 -15.43 -14.72
N ALA A 217 22.44 -14.44 -15.58
CA ALA A 217 22.93 -13.08 -15.39
C ALA A 217 21.95 -12.30 -14.50
N VAL A 218 22.46 -11.71 -13.42
CA VAL A 218 21.63 -11.00 -12.42
C VAL A 218 20.91 -9.81 -13.04
N ASP A 219 21.61 -9.05 -13.89
CA ASP A 219 21.04 -7.93 -14.65
C ASP A 219 19.94 -8.38 -15.61
N ALA A 220 20.08 -9.53 -16.27
CA ALA A 220 19.06 -10.07 -17.16
C ALA A 220 17.77 -10.43 -16.39
N VAL A 221 17.90 -10.92 -15.15
CA VAL A 221 16.75 -11.19 -14.26
C VAL A 221 16.13 -9.88 -13.78
N LEU A 222 16.94 -8.92 -13.31
CA LEU A 222 16.45 -7.64 -12.79
C LEU A 222 15.78 -6.77 -13.86
N SER A 223 16.25 -6.83 -15.10
CA SER A 223 15.70 -6.06 -16.22
C SER A 223 14.58 -6.79 -16.97
N ASN A 224 14.27 -8.03 -16.60
CA ASN A 224 13.41 -8.93 -17.37
C ASN A 224 13.78 -8.91 -18.87
N LYS A 225 15.07 -9.13 -19.16
CA LYS A 225 15.66 -8.95 -20.49
C LYS A 225 14.88 -9.77 -21.53
N ALA A 226 14.41 -9.08 -22.56
CA ALA A 226 13.68 -9.72 -23.66
C ALA A 226 14.57 -10.77 -24.34
N ILE A 227 14.00 -11.95 -24.56
CA ILE A 227 14.67 -13.04 -25.27
C ILE A 227 14.36 -12.92 -26.76
N ASP A 228 15.41 -12.94 -27.59
CA ASP A 228 15.29 -13.03 -29.03
C ASP A 228 14.77 -14.44 -29.42
N PRO A 229 13.54 -14.56 -29.98
CA PRO A 229 12.95 -15.85 -30.32
C PRO A 229 13.77 -16.65 -31.34
N THR A 230 14.63 -15.99 -32.13
CA THR A 230 15.55 -16.67 -33.06
C THR A 230 16.60 -17.51 -32.34
N LYS A 231 16.83 -17.28 -31.04
CA LYS A 231 17.80 -18.02 -30.22
C LYS A 231 17.23 -19.30 -29.60
N ILE A 232 15.92 -19.53 -29.72
CA ILE A 232 15.21 -20.66 -29.12
C ILE A 232 14.30 -21.40 -30.11
N VAL A 233 14.56 -21.29 -31.42
CA VAL A 233 13.71 -21.83 -32.50
C VAL A 233 13.37 -23.32 -32.39
N ASN A 234 14.17 -24.12 -31.67
CA ASN A 234 13.89 -25.53 -31.43
C ASN A 234 12.81 -25.79 -30.37
N GLU A 235 12.55 -24.80 -29.51
CA GLU A 235 11.45 -24.85 -28.55
C GLU A 235 10.18 -24.38 -29.22
N VAL A 236 9.77 -25.05 -30.30
CA VAL A 236 8.67 -24.64 -31.19
C VAL A 236 7.37 -24.36 -30.41
N ALA A 237 7.07 -25.13 -29.37
CA ALA A 237 5.92 -24.87 -28.49
C ALA A 237 6.06 -23.56 -27.71
N LEU A 238 7.27 -23.27 -27.19
CA LEU A 238 7.60 -22.04 -26.48
C LEU A 238 7.60 -20.85 -27.45
N VAL A 239 8.26 -20.99 -28.60
CA VAL A 239 8.28 -19.96 -29.64
C VAL A 239 6.87 -19.66 -30.12
N ASN A 240 6.06 -20.66 -30.47
CA ASN A 240 4.66 -20.44 -30.89
C ASN A 240 3.78 -19.85 -29.78
N GLN A 241 4.09 -20.12 -28.51
CA GLN A 241 3.41 -19.50 -27.38
C GLN A 241 3.66 -17.99 -27.28
N PHE A 242 4.82 -17.52 -27.77
CA PHE A 242 5.31 -16.14 -27.57
C PHE A 242 5.63 -15.36 -28.87
N SER A 243 5.60 -15.97 -30.05
CA SER A 243 5.87 -15.33 -31.34
C SER A 243 4.71 -14.42 -31.75
N GLY A 244 5.01 -13.14 -32.00
CA GLY A 244 4.01 -12.11 -32.34
C GLY A 244 3.32 -11.46 -31.13
N LYS A 245 3.73 -11.80 -29.90
CA LYS A 245 3.25 -11.15 -28.68
C LYS A 245 4.32 -10.18 -28.17
N THR A 246 4.08 -8.87 -28.33
CA THR A 246 4.54 -7.89 -27.34
C THR A 246 4.02 -8.32 -25.96
N LEU A 247 4.67 -7.92 -24.85
CA LEU A 247 4.11 -8.02 -23.49
C LEU A 247 2.87 -7.12 -23.33
N SER A 248 1.90 -7.24 -24.24
CA SER A 248 0.61 -6.59 -24.26
C SER A 248 -0.47 -7.65 -24.40
N SER A 249 -1.42 -7.59 -23.49
CA SER A 249 -2.50 -8.55 -23.22
C SER A 249 -2.01 -9.89 -22.65
N ALA A 250 -2.12 -10.00 -21.32
CA ALA A 250 -2.18 -11.29 -20.64
C ALA A 250 -3.15 -12.22 -21.40
N PRO A 251 -2.78 -13.50 -21.62
CA PRO A 251 -3.73 -14.45 -22.17
C PRO A 251 -4.93 -14.56 -21.22
N PRO A 252 -6.16 -14.80 -21.72
CA PRO A 252 -7.28 -15.09 -20.83
C PRO A 252 -6.94 -16.38 -20.08
N SER A 253 -6.62 -16.26 -18.79
CA SER A 253 -6.51 -17.42 -17.92
C SER A 253 -7.92 -17.90 -17.61
N ASN A 254 -8.14 -19.20 -17.84
CA ASN A 254 -9.25 -20.01 -17.32
C ASN A 254 -9.97 -19.38 -16.12
N GLY A 255 -11.04 -18.63 -16.34
CA GLY A 255 -11.91 -18.11 -15.28
C GLY A 255 -11.36 -16.98 -14.38
N GLN A 256 -10.20 -16.37 -14.67
CA GLN A 256 -9.66 -15.27 -13.85
C GLN A 256 -10.15 -13.90 -14.34
N LEU A 257 -10.53 -13.00 -13.42
CA LEU A 257 -10.96 -11.64 -13.74
C LEU A 257 -9.81 -10.80 -14.32
N ASN A 258 -9.97 -10.30 -15.54
CA ASN A 258 -8.99 -9.45 -16.21
C ASN A 258 -9.45 -7.99 -16.23
N PHE A 259 -8.86 -7.19 -15.35
CA PHE A 259 -9.08 -5.74 -15.32
C PHE A 259 -8.12 -5.01 -16.25
N ARG A 260 -8.61 -4.02 -16.97
CA ARG A 260 -7.81 -3.09 -17.79
C ARG A 260 -8.28 -1.66 -17.57
N ALA A 261 -7.34 -0.74 -17.44
CA ALA A 261 -7.60 0.70 -17.30
C ALA A 261 -7.28 1.41 -18.62
N THR A 262 -8.29 1.54 -19.47
CA THR A 262 -8.15 2.18 -20.80
C THR A 262 -8.56 3.65 -20.73
N THR A 263 -8.25 4.43 -21.77
CA THR A 263 -8.74 5.82 -21.89
C THR A 263 -10.26 5.94 -21.85
N ASP A 264 -10.99 4.89 -22.24
CA ASP A 264 -12.45 4.86 -22.25
C ASP A 264 -13.06 4.39 -20.92
N GLY A 265 -12.21 4.10 -19.91
CA GLY A 265 -12.61 3.65 -18.59
C GLY A 265 -12.00 2.31 -18.18
N ILE A 266 -12.50 1.78 -17.06
CA ILE A 266 -12.11 0.47 -16.54
C ILE A 266 -12.93 -0.61 -17.25
N LEU A 267 -12.25 -1.65 -17.71
CA LEU A 267 -12.87 -2.83 -18.32
C LEU A 267 -12.61 -4.06 -17.45
N LEU A 268 -13.63 -4.91 -17.30
CA LEU A 268 -13.52 -6.27 -16.80
C LEU A 268 -13.81 -7.23 -17.96
N ASN A 269 -12.84 -8.06 -18.33
CA ASN A 269 -12.96 -9.02 -19.43
C ASN A 269 -13.43 -8.37 -20.74
N GLY A 270 -12.99 -7.12 -20.98
CA GLY A 270 -13.34 -6.34 -22.17
C GLY A 270 -14.67 -5.59 -22.09
N SER A 271 -15.46 -5.76 -21.02
CA SER A 271 -16.72 -5.03 -20.81
C SER A 271 -16.53 -3.88 -19.80
N PRO A 272 -17.24 -2.74 -19.94
CA PRO A 272 -17.17 -1.65 -18.97
C PRO A 272 -17.44 -2.11 -17.54
N PHE A 273 -16.60 -1.66 -16.61
CA PHE A 273 -16.69 -1.97 -15.20
C PHE A 273 -16.75 -0.68 -14.38
N PHE A 274 -17.79 -0.55 -13.54
CA PHE A 274 -18.01 0.58 -12.67
C PHE A 274 -17.79 0.17 -11.21
N PHE A 275 -16.88 0.86 -10.53
CA PHE A 275 -16.66 0.70 -9.10
C PHE A 275 -17.73 1.46 -8.31
N LYS A 276 -18.53 0.71 -7.54
CA LYS A 276 -19.27 1.24 -6.40
C LYS A 276 -18.65 0.63 -5.15
N GLY A 277 -17.67 1.32 -4.59
CA GLY A 277 -16.85 0.85 -3.49
C GLY A 277 -17.07 1.61 -2.19
N ALA A 278 -16.54 1.06 -1.10
CA ALA A 278 -16.44 1.74 0.18
C ALA A 278 -15.08 1.46 0.83
N ASN A 279 -14.59 2.40 1.64
CA ASN A 279 -13.39 2.23 2.45
C ASN A 279 -13.73 1.48 3.74
N TYR A 280 -12.98 0.43 4.07
CA TYR A 280 -13.06 -0.26 5.37
C TYR A 280 -11.74 -0.12 6.13
N PHE A 281 -11.63 0.90 6.97
CA PHE A 281 -10.39 1.23 7.65
C PHE A 281 -10.22 0.51 9.00
N GLY A 282 -8.99 0.53 9.52
CA GLY A 282 -8.58 0.04 10.83
C GLY A 282 -7.27 -0.77 10.79
N MET A 283 -6.96 -1.41 9.67
CA MET A 283 -5.72 -2.19 9.56
C MET A 283 -4.47 -1.30 9.54
N GLU A 284 -4.60 -0.07 9.07
CA GLU A 284 -3.61 1.00 9.17
C GLU A 284 -3.52 1.63 10.57
N GLY A 285 -4.55 1.43 11.41
CA GLY A 285 -4.79 2.15 12.64
C GLY A 285 -4.24 1.50 13.91
N ASP A 286 -4.84 1.93 15.03
CA ASP A 286 -4.43 1.67 16.41
C ASP A 286 -4.42 0.19 16.80
N ILE A 287 -5.38 -0.57 16.28
CA ILE A 287 -5.53 -2.01 16.55
C ILE A 287 -5.05 -2.90 15.41
N SER A 288 -4.59 -2.32 14.29
CA SER A 288 -3.99 -3.04 13.15
C SER A 288 -4.87 -4.17 12.58
N VAL A 289 -6.19 -4.05 12.73
CA VAL A 289 -7.24 -4.94 12.18
C VAL A 289 -8.41 -4.08 11.73
N PRO A 290 -9.28 -4.53 10.79
CA PRO A 290 -10.46 -3.75 10.45
C PRO A 290 -11.28 -3.41 11.70
N HIS A 291 -11.73 -2.17 11.82
CA HIS A 291 -12.49 -1.76 12.99
C HIS A 291 -13.87 -2.43 13.05
N GLY A 292 -14.45 -2.50 14.25
CA GLY A 292 -15.76 -3.06 14.53
C GLY A 292 -15.75 -4.54 14.93
N LEU A 293 -14.60 -5.23 14.94
CA LEU A 293 -14.55 -6.68 15.14
C LEU A 293 -14.39 -7.12 16.62
N TRP A 294 -14.29 -6.18 17.55
CA TRP A 294 -13.94 -6.37 18.97
C TRP A 294 -15.04 -6.97 19.88
N GLY A 295 -16.20 -7.31 19.33
CA GLY A 295 -17.29 -7.94 20.09
C GLY A 295 -18.18 -7.01 20.93
N GLY A 296 -19.25 -7.56 21.49
CA GLY A 296 -20.25 -6.82 22.25
C GLY A 296 -21.33 -6.15 21.37
N GLY A 297 -22.21 -5.35 21.98
CA GLY A 297 -23.37 -4.77 21.28
C GLY A 297 -23.05 -3.74 20.20
N GLN A 298 -21.87 -3.11 20.25
CA GLN A 298 -21.39 -2.09 19.31
C GLN A 298 -20.27 -2.65 18.43
N SER A 299 -20.59 -3.70 17.69
CA SER A 299 -19.62 -4.44 16.89
C SER A 299 -20.26 -5.16 15.71
N THR A 300 -19.46 -5.58 14.75
CA THR A 300 -19.87 -6.22 13.50
C THR A 300 -18.97 -7.42 13.16
N THR A 301 -19.23 -8.05 12.02
CA THR A 301 -18.32 -9.01 11.38
C THR A 301 -18.05 -8.57 9.95
N ILE A 302 -16.94 -9.02 9.37
CA ILE A 302 -16.62 -8.78 7.96
C ILE A 302 -17.72 -9.36 7.06
N GLN A 303 -18.34 -10.49 7.45
CA GLN A 303 -19.47 -11.05 6.71
C GLN A 303 -20.71 -10.16 6.75
N LYS A 304 -21.01 -9.51 7.89
CA LYS A 304 -22.11 -8.52 7.97
C LYS A 304 -21.83 -7.31 7.09
N ILE A 305 -20.60 -6.81 7.10
CA ILE A 305 -20.14 -5.73 6.21
C ILE A 305 -20.30 -6.12 4.74
N ALA A 306 -19.80 -7.30 4.33
CA ALA A 306 -19.95 -7.79 2.97
C ALA A 306 -21.43 -7.94 2.55
N THR A 307 -22.29 -8.38 3.48
CA THR A 307 -23.74 -8.50 3.24
C THR A 307 -24.39 -7.13 3.04
N LEU A 308 -24.06 -6.14 3.89
CA LEU A 308 -24.53 -4.77 3.76
C LEU A 308 -24.16 -4.19 2.38
N LEU A 309 -22.89 -4.34 1.99
CA LEU A 309 -22.37 -3.87 0.71
C LEU A 309 -23.14 -4.47 -0.48
N LYS A 310 -23.28 -5.80 -0.52
CA LYS A 310 -24.03 -6.48 -1.59
C LYS A 310 -25.48 -6.01 -1.67
N ASN A 311 -26.16 -5.92 -0.52
CA ASN A 311 -27.58 -5.52 -0.46
C ASN A 311 -27.81 -4.09 -0.97
N ASN A 312 -26.75 -3.26 -0.97
CA ASN A 312 -26.79 -1.88 -1.47
C ASN A 312 -26.04 -1.71 -2.81
N GLY A 313 -25.75 -2.81 -3.51
CA GLY A 313 -25.20 -2.81 -4.86
C GLY A 313 -23.73 -2.41 -4.98
N PHE A 314 -22.98 -2.42 -3.87
CA PHE A 314 -21.54 -2.24 -3.87
C PHE A 314 -20.84 -3.50 -4.39
N ASN A 315 -19.73 -3.32 -5.08
CA ASN A 315 -18.94 -4.40 -5.67
C ASN A 315 -17.45 -4.35 -5.28
N ALA A 316 -17.02 -3.35 -4.52
CA ALA A 316 -15.61 -3.16 -4.18
C ALA A 316 -15.40 -2.65 -2.75
N VAL A 317 -14.23 -2.96 -2.19
CA VAL A 317 -13.73 -2.39 -0.93
C VAL A 317 -12.30 -1.89 -1.14
N ARG A 318 -12.01 -0.66 -0.68
CA ARG A 318 -10.64 -0.18 -0.50
C ARG A 318 -10.25 -0.49 0.94
N LEU A 319 -9.12 -1.18 1.09
CA LEU A 319 -8.63 -1.72 2.37
C LEU A 319 -7.29 -1.04 2.71
N PRO A 320 -7.34 0.07 3.47
CA PRO A 320 -6.17 0.71 4.06
C PRO A 320 -5.33 -0.26 4.88
N PHE A 321 -4.00 -0.19 4.77
CA PHE A 321 -3.06 -0.95 5.60
C PHE A 321 -1.85 -0.09 6.01
N ALA A 322 -1.16 -0.52 7.08
CA ALA A 322 0.08 0.11 7.55
C ALA A 322 1.31 -0.60 6.98
N VAL A 323 2.26 0.19 6.47
CA VAL A 323 3.49 -0.30 5.83
C VAL A 323 4.38 -1.05 6.82
N ASP A 324 4.61 -0.52 8.03
CA ASP A 324 5.40 -1.20 9.07
C ASP A 324 4.78 -2.53 9.53
N ALA A 325 3.44 -2.60 9.60
CA ALA A 325 2.71 -3.81 9.97
C ALA A 325 2.86 -4.91 8.92
N VAL A 326 2.88 -4.54 7.63
CA VAL A 326 3.22 -5.43 6.52
C VAL A 326 4.67 -5.90 6.60
N LEU A 327 5.62 -4.98 6.79
CA LEU A 327 7.05 -5.31 6.81
C LEU A 327 7.42 -6.24 7.97
N SER A 328 6.77 -6.07 9.12
CA SER A 328 7.00 -6.89 10.31
C SER A 328 6.11 -8.14 10.40
N ASN A 329 5.12 -8.28 9.50
CA ASN A 329 3.97 -9.19 9.67
C ASN A 329 3.46 -9.19 11.12
N LYS A 330 3.05 -8.00 11.57
CA LYS A 330 2.76 -7.69 12.98
C LYS A 330 1.87 -8.74 13.65
N ALA A 331 2.23 -9.16 14.87
CA ALA A 331 1.36 -10.02 15.67
C ALA A 331 0.09 -9.27 16.08
N ILE A 332 -1.06 -9.93 15.98
CA ILE A 332 -2.38 -9.38 16.30
C ILE A 332 -2.88 -9.96 17.61
N ASP A 333 -3.42 -9.08 18.45
CA ASP A 333 -4.17 -9.46 19.65
C ASP A 333 -5.56 -10.00 19.25
N PRO A 334 -5.85 -11.31 19.44
CA PRO A 334 -7.13 -11.89 19.06
C PRO A 334 -8.33 -11.26 19.78
N THR A 335 -8.12 -10.58 20.91
CA THR A 335 -9.21 -9.88 21.62
C THR A 335 -9.78 -8.70 20.82
N LYS A 336 -9.06 -8.21 19.81
CA LYS A 336 -9.51 -7.14 18.91
C LYS A 336 -10.46 -7.61 17.81
N ILE A 337 -10.57 -8.92 17.61
CA ILE A 337 -11.36 -9.52 16.53
C ILE A 337 -12.28 -10.65 17.02
N VAL A 338 -12.69 -10.64 18.29
CA VAL A 338 -13.46 -11.74 18.91
C VAL A 338 -14.76 -12.10 18.18
N ASN A 339 -15.33 -11.20 17.39
CA ASN A 339 -16.48 -11.51 16.55
C ASN A 339 -16.17 -12.44 15.38
N GLU A 340 -14.92 -12.48 14.93
CA GLU A 340 -14.47 -13.42 13.89
C GLU A 340 -14.14 -14.77 14.50
N VAL A 341 -15.15 -15.40 15.10
CA VAL A 341 -15.04 -16.65 15.88
C VAL A 341 -14.31 -17.75 15.11
N ALA A 342 -14.56 -17.87 13.80
CA ALA A 342 -13.89 -18.88 12.97
C ALA A 342 -12.37 -18.65 12.91
N LEU A 343 -11.94 -17.40 12.69
CA LEU A 343 -10.54 -17.03 12.66
C LEU A 343 -9.88 -17.17 14.04
N VAL A 344 -10.55 -16.70 15.10
CA VAL A 344 -10.04 -16.81 16.47
C VAL A 344 -9.84 -18.27 16.87
N ASN A 345 -10.81 -19.15 16.57
CA ASN A 345 -10.69 -20.58 16.86
C ASN A 345 -9.57 -21.26 16.07
N GLN A 346 -9.38 -20.88 14.80
CA GLN A 346 -8.29 -21.41 13.95
C GLN A 346 -6.91 -21.13 14.54
N PHE A 347 -6.75 -19.99 15.23
CA PHE A 347 -5.50 -19.55 15.84
C PHE A 347 -5.44 -19.77 17.35
N SER A 348 -6.37 -20.54 17.93
CA SER A 348 -6.32 -20.89 19.35
C SER A 348 -4.99 -21.59 19.71
N GLY A 349 -4.24 -20.99 20.63
CA GLY A 349 -2.91 -21.46 21.04
C GLY A 349 -1.78 -21.18 20.01
N LYS A 350 -2.02 -20.34 19.01
CA LYS A 350 -1.05 -19.93 17.98
C LYS A 350 -0.97 -18.40 17.88
N THR A 351 0.12 -17.89 17.31
CA THR A 351 0.23 -16.48 16.96
C THR A 351 -0.66 -16.18 15.75
N LEU A 352 -1.60 -15.25 15.91
CA LEU A 352 -2.33 -14.61 14.82
C LEU A 352 -1.50 -13.42 14.31
N SER A 353 -1.30 -13.30 13.01
CA SER A 353 -0.52 -12.23 12.39
C SER A 353 -1.35 -11.31 11.49
N TYR A 354 -0.78 -10.18 11.12
CA TYR A 354 -1.40 -9.15 10.29
C TYR A 354 -1.90 -9.72 8.96
N PHE A 355 -1.07 -10.55 8.31
CA PHE A 355 -1.45 -11.21 7.07
C PHE A 355 -2.52 -12.29 7.25
N ASP A 356 -2.67 -12.90 8.44
CA ASP A 356 -3.76 -13.85 8.68
C ASP A 356 -5.13 -13.14 8.70
N VAL A 357 -5.19 -11.96 9.31
CA VAL A 357 -6.40 -11.12 9.32
C VAL A 357 -6.68 -10.55 7.94
N MET A 358 -5.64 -10.10 7.22
CA MET A 358 -5.78 -9.58 5.86
C MET A 358 -6.27 -10.64 4.88
N ASP A 359 -5.70 -11.86 4.92
CA ASP A 359 -6.14 -13.00 4.11
C ASP A 359 -7.60 -13.35 4.37
N TYR A 360 -7.99 -13.43 5.64
CA TYR A 360 -9.35 -13.75 6.04
C TYR A 360 -10.35 -12.68 5.59
N THR A 361 -9.97 -11.40 5.69
CA THR A 361 -10.78 -10.26 5.22
C THR A 361 -10.98 -10.32 3.71
N ILE A 362 -9.89 -10.48 2.94
CA ILE A 362 -9.93 -10.58 1.48
C ILE A 362 -10.78 -11.79 1.05
N LYS A 363 -10.65 -12.93 1.76
CA LYS A 363 -11.43 -14.13 1.49
C LYS A 363 -12.93 -13.91 1.70
N ILE A 364 -13.36 -13.26 2.79
CA ILE A 364 -14.79 -13.01 3.00
C ILE A 364 -15.35 -12.12 1.89
N PHE A 365 -14.62 -11.09 1.46
CA PHE A 365 -15.06 -10.29 0.32
C PHE A 365 -15.09 -11.11 -0.98
N ALA A 366 -14.14 -12.03 -1.19
CA ALA A 366 -14.16 -12.96 -2.32
C ALA A 366 -15.42 -13.85 -2.30
N ASP A 367 -15.73 -14.48 -1.16
CA ASP A 367 -16.92 -15.34 -1.01
C ASP A 367 -18.23 -14.58 -1.25
N ASN A 368 -18.19 -13.25 -1.14
CA ASN A 368 -19.31 -12.34 -1.40
C ASN A 368 -19.21 -11.61 -2.75
N LYS A 369 -18.33 -12.04 -3.66
CA LYS A 369 -18.13 -11.42 -4.97
C LYS A 369 -17.87 -9.91 -4.90
N ILE A 370 -17.00 -9.50 -3.97
CA ILE A 370 -16.53 -8.13 -3.80
C ILE A 370 -15.03 -8.10 -4.08
N VAL A 371 -14.61 -7.18 -4.96
CA VAL A 371 -13.18 -6.95 -5.22
C VAL A 371 -12.54 -6.04 -4.17
N VAL A 372 -11.24 -6.19 -3.98
CA VAL A 372 -10.45 -5.49 -2.97
C VAL A 372 -9.34 -4.69 -3.65
N LEU A 373 -9.33 -3.38 -3.42
CA LEU A 373 -8.20 -2.50 -3.68
C LEU A 373 -7.39 -2.39 -2.37
N LEU A 374 -6.10 -2.71 -2.43
CA LEU A 374 -5.21 -2.56 -1.28
C LEU A 374 -4.60 -1.17 -1.29
N ASP A 375 -4.54 -0.52 -0.14
CA ASP A 375 -4.08 0.85 0.00
C ASP A 375 -2.99 0.96 1.07
N ALA A 376 -1.80 1.44 0.68
CA ALA A 376 -0.73 1.74 1.62
C ALA A 376 -1.00 3.08 2.31
N HIS A 377 -1.72 3.03 3.42
CA HIS A 377 -2.36 4.21 3.99
C HIS A 377 -1.43 5.03 4.89
N VAL A 378 -0.68 4.34 5.75
CA VAL A 378 0.27 4.98 6.67
C VAL A 378 1.61 4.25 6.65
N LEU A 379 2.69 5.00 6.90
CA LEU A 379 4.02 4.43 7.04
C LEU A 379 4.11 3.55 8.29
N THR A 380 3.57 4.04 9.40
CA THR A 380 3.62 3.40 10.72
C THR A 380 2.21 3.32 11.29
N ALA A 381 1.79 2.13 11.72
CA ALA A 381 0.48 1.91 12.33
C ALA A 381 0.24 2.89 13.49
N SER A 382 -0.99 3.37 13.60
CA SER A 382 -1.41 4.35 14.63
C SER A 382 -0.76 5.74 14.52
N SER A 383 0.05 6.00 13.49
CA SER A 383 0.60 7.32 13.19
C SER A 383 -0.29 8.04 12.17
N GLY A 384 -0.16 9.36 12.08
CA GLY A 384 -0.83 10.13 11.02
C GLY A 384 -0.30 9.78 9.62
N ILE A 385 -1.08 10.14 8.60
CA ILE A 385 -0.65 10.07 7.20
C ILE A 385 0.59 10.97 7.04
N THR A 386 1.64 10.44 6.43
CA THR A 386 2.88 11.18 6.21
C THR A 386 2.80 11.97 4.90
N GLU A 387 3.36 13.18 4.87
CA GLU A 387 3.43 14.04 3.68
C GLU A 387 4.01 13.30 2.48
N LEU A 388 5.21 12.76 2.68
CA LEU A 388 5.96 11.94 1.72
C LEU A 388 5.84 10.45 2.07
N TRP A 389 6.35 9.59 1.20
CA TRP A 389 6.41 8.15 1.43
C TRP A 389 7.50 7.70 2.42
N TYR A 390 8.04 8.62 3.20
CA TYR A 390 9.13 8.39 4.12
C TYR A 390 9.21 9.55 5.12
N THR A 391 9.83 9.31 6.27
CA THR A 391 10.10 10.36 7.28
C THR A 391 11.59 10.54 7.53
N SER A 392 12.42 9.61 7.05
CA SER A 392 13.87 9.63 7.20
C SER A 392 14.56 8.87 6.06
N SER A 393 15.88 9.02 5.92
CA SER A 393 16.63 8.18 4.97
C SER A 393 16.56 6.68 5.27
N ALA A 394 16.26 6.31 6.52
CA ALA A 394 16.20 4.90 6.95
C ALA A 394 14.93 4.19 6.44
N ASP A 395 13.83 4.91 6.23
CA ASP A 395 12.53 4.35 5.83
C ASP A 395 12.14 4.64 4.37
N GLN A 396 13.00 5.32 3.59
CA GLN A 396 12.75 5.72 2.20
C GLN A 396 12.28 4.60 1.24
N ASN A 397 12.60 3.34 1.57
CA ASN A 397 12.25 2.17 0.76
C ASN A 397 11.08 1.34 1.35
N ASN A 398 10.52 1.74 2.49
CA ASN A 398 9.57 0.90 3.23
C ASN A 398 8.28 0.67 2.45
N PHE A 399 7.72 1.71 1.81
CA PHE A 399 6.55 1.56 0.93
C PHE A 399 6.82 0.59 -0.23
N GLU A 400 7.95 0.75 -0.94
CA GLU A 400 8.30 -0.15 -2.05
C GLU A 400 8.47 -1.60 -1.58
N ASN A 401 9.11 -1.80 -0.43
CA ASN A 401 9.34 -3.12 0.16
C ASN A 401 8.03 -3.77 0.60
N ALA A 402 7.13 -3.01 1.23
CA ALA A 402 5.79 -3.49 1.58
C ALA A 402 5.01 -3.89 0.33
N TRP A 403 5.05 -3.08 -0.73
CA TRP A 403 4.41 -3.42 -1.99
C TRP A 403 4.95 -4.70 -2.63
N LYS A 404 6.27 -4.94 -2.59
CA LYS A 404 6.84 -6.21 -3.07
C LYS A 404 6.27 -7.41 -2.31
N ILE A 405 6.12 -7.30 -0.99
CA ILE A 405 5.54 -8.37 -0.15
C ILE A 405 4.07 -8.59 -0.50
N VAL A 406 3.27 -7.51 -0.49
CA VAL A 406 1.82 -7.55 -0.73
C VAL A 406 1.49 -8.04 -2.14
N ALA A 407 2.16 -7.51 -3.16
CA ALA A 407 1.98 -7.96 -4.55
C ALA A 407 2.37 -9.43 -4.71
N THR A 408 3.48 -9.87 -4.11
CA THR A 408 3.91 -11.28 -4.20
C THR A 408 2.88 -12.21 -3.56
N ARG A 409 2.31 -11.81 -2.42
CA ARG A 409 1.32 -12.61 -1.68
C ARG A 409 -0.01 -12.74 -2.44
N TYR A 410 -0.48 -11.67 -3.08
CA TYR A 410 -1.84 -11.59 -3.61
C TYR A 410 -1.95 -11.52 -5.14
N LYS A 411 -0.84 -11.63 -5.89
CA LYS A 411 -0.86 -11.60 -7.37
C LYS A 411 -1.86 -12.58 -8.01
N ASP A 412 -2.04 -13.75 -7.40
CA ASP A 412 -2.91 -14.82 -7.87
C ASP A 412 -4.32 -14.79 -7.23
N THR A 413 -4.55 -13.94 -6.23
CA THR A 413 -5.84 -13.80 -5.55
C THR A 413 -6.84 -13.04 -6.44
N TRP A 414 -7.87 -13.72 -6.93
CA TRP A 414 -8.72 -13.22 -8.02
C TRP A 414 -9.38 -11.87 -7.72
N ASN A 415 -9.81 -11.65 -6.47
CA ASN A 415 -10.56 -10.46 -6.08
C ASN A 415 -9.67 -9.31 -5.65
N VAL A 416 -8.35 -9.50 -5.52
CA VAL A 416 -7.42 -8.37 -5.33
C VAL A 416 -7.12 -7.76 -6.69
N ILE A 417 -7.48 -6.50 -6.86
CA ILE A 417 -7.48 -5.83 -8.17
C ILE A 417 -6.28 -4.93 -8.42
N GLY A 418 -5.59 -4.48 -7.37
CA GLY A 418 -4.56 -3.49 -7.54
C GLY A 418 -3.96 -2.95 -6.26
N ALA A 419 -3.10 -1.96 -6.47
CA ALA A 419 -2.38 -1.22 -5.46
C ALA A 419 -2.71 0.27 -5.56
N ASP A 420 -3.23 0.84 -4.49
CA ASP A 420 -3.30 2.29 -4.26
C ASP A 420 -2.04 2.73 -3.52
N LEU A 421 -1.11 3.30 -4.28
CA LEU A 421 0.32 3.22 -3.98
C LEU A 421 0.74 3.88 -2.67
N LYS A 422 0.09 4.99 -2.33
CA LYS A 422 0.26 5.74 -1.09
C LYS A 422 -0.95 6.63 -0.91
N ASN A 423 -1.58 6.55 0.26
CA ASN A 423 -2.63 7.48 0.65
C ASN A 423 -2.11 8.91 0.80
N GLU A 424 -2.80 9.83 0.14
CA GLU A 424 -2.76 11.26 0.29
C GLU A 424 -1.34 11.86 0.38
N PRO A 425 -0.51 11.77 -0.68
CA PRO A 425 0.67 12.63 -0.79
C PRO A 425 0.30 14.11 -0.57
N HIS A 426 1.02 14.79 0.33
CA HIS A 426 0.71 16.18 0.70
C HIS A 426 1.96 16.91 1.20
N GLY A 427 1.79 18.16 1.65
CA GLY A 427 2.89 18.98 2.19
C GLY A 427 4.07 19.08 1.22
N ALA A 428 5.22 18.53 1.59
CA ALA A 428 6.42 18.53 0.77
C ALA A 428 6.33 17.71 -0.54
N ALA A 429 5.26 16.92 -0.76
CA ALA A 429 5.06 16.17 -2.00
C ALA A 429 4.91 17.12 -3.21
N THR A 430 5.60 16.80 -4.30
CA THR A 430 5.59 17.55 -5.56
C THR A 430 5.21 16.63 -6.73
N TRP A 431 4.91 17.21 -7.90
CA TRP A 431 4.62 16.45 -9.12
C TRP A 431 5.27 17.09 -10.33
N GLY A 432 6.09 16.35 -11.07
CA GLY A 432 6.84 16.84 -12.21
C GLY A 432 7.81 17.99 -11.88
N SER A 433 8.34 18.03 -10.64
CA SER A 433 9.35 19.00 -10.22
C SER A 433 10.77 18.62 -10.67
N GLY A 434 11.01 17.33 -10.95
CA GLY A 434 12.33 16.79 -11.23
C GLY A 434 13.15 16.41 -9.99
N ASN A 435 12.69 16.74 -8.78
CA ASN A 435 13.34 16.35 -7.53
C ASN A 435 12.88 14.98 -7.06
N SER A 436 13.64 13.92 -7.35
CA SER A 436 13.25 12.53 -7.03
C SER A 436 12.97 12.25 -5.54
N ALA A 437 13.40 13.13 -4.62
CA ALA A 437 13.07 13.02 -3.20
C ALA A 437 11.60 13.37 -2.91
N THR A 438 11.00 14.28 -3.69
CA THR A 438 9.65 14.79 -3.43
C THR A 438 8.69 14.54 -4.60
N ASP A 439 9.18 14.08 -5.76
CA ASP A 439 8.37 13.94 -6.98
C ASP A 439 7.52 12.67 -6.95
N TRP A 440 6.26 12.81 -6.55
CA TRP A 440 5.33 11.70 -6.36
C TRP A 440 5.10 10.91 -7.65
N ASN A 441 4.98 11.60 -8.79
CA ASN A 441 4.83 10.94 -10.09
C ASN A 441 6.02 10.02 -10.44
N GLN A 442 7.24 10.36 -10.02
CA GLN A 442 8.41 9.50 -10.22
C GLN A 442 8.39 8.28 -9.30
N ALA A 443 8.07 8.46 -8.01
CA ALA A 443 7.91 7.36 -7.07
C ALA A 443 6.79 6.40 -7.49
N ALA A 444 5.64 6.93 -7.89
CA ALA A 444 4.50 6.17 -8.40
C ALA A 444 4.86 5.38 -9.67
N THR A 445 5.58 5.99 -10.62
CA THR A 445 6.03 5.31 -11.84
C THR A 445 7.00 4.17 -11.51
N LYS A 446 7.96 4.40 -10.60
CA LYS A 446 8.92 3.40 -10.15
C LYS A 446 8.21 2.21 -9.51
N TRP A 447 7.33 2.45 -8.54
CA TRP A 447 6.67 1.37 -7.81
C TRP A 447 5.61 0.66 -8.62
N GLY A 448 4.82 1.39 -9.41
CA GLY A 448 3.89 0.79 -10.37
C GLY A 448 4.61 -0.16 -11.32
N THR A 449 5.78 0.23 -11.82
CA THR A 449 6.65 -0.65 -12.64
C THR A 449 7.07 -1.90 -11.87
N THR A 450 7.61 -1.75 -10.66
CA THR A 450 8.03 -2.88 -9.80
C THR A 450 6.87 -3.83 -9.49
N ILE A 451 5.71 -3.29 -9.14
CA ILE A 451 4.52 -4.09 -8.80
C ILE A 451 4.04 -4.86 -10.03
N LEU A 452 4.01 -4.23 -11.21
CA LEU A 452 3.56 -4.88 -12.45
C LEU A 452 4.50 -5.99 -12.93
N GLN A 453 5.79 -5.97 -12.56
CA GLN A 453 6.70 -7.10 -12.78
C GLN A 453 6.32 -8.32 -11.91
N ILE A 454 5.73 -8.10 -10.73
CA ILE A 454 5.32 -9.14 -9.79
C ILE A 454 3.87 -9.60 -10.06
N ALA A 455 2.98 -8.66 -10.28
CA ALA A 455 1.54 -8.82 -10.42
C ALA A 455 1.02 -8.12 -11.69
N PRO A 456 1.30 -8.65 -12.91
CA PRO A 456 0.98 -7.98 -14.18
C PRO A 456 -0.52 -7.80 -14.47
N ARG A 457 -1.39 -8.42 -13.66
CA ARG A 457 -2.85 -8.28 -13.72
C ARG A 457 -3.36 -7.05 -12.96
N TRP A 458 -2.60 -6.54 -12.01
CA TRP A 458 -3.04 -5.49 -11.10
C TRP A 458 -3.14 -4.14 -11.76
N LEU A 459 -4.21 -3.40 -11.45
CA LEU A 459 -4.29 -1.97 -11.67
C LEU A 459 -3.39 -1.24 -10.66
N ILE A 460 -2.84 -0.10 -11.07
CA ILE A 460 -2.01 0.77 -10.26
C ILE A 460 -2.76 2.10 -10.10
N PHE A 461 -3.24 2.34 -8.89
CA PHE A 461 -3.94 3.56 -8.51
C PHE A 461 -2.93 4.59 -8.01
N VAL A 462 -2.97 5.79 -8.59
CA VAL A 462 -2.06 6.89 -8.24
C VAL A 462 -2.89 8.09 -7.83
N GLU A 463 -2.81 8.43 -6.56
CA GLU A 463 -3.46 9.61 -6.01
C GLU A 463 -2.77 10.91 -6.44
N GLY A 464 -3.44 12.04 -6.22
CA GLY A 464 -2.88 13.38 -6.41
C GLY A 464 -1.90 13.78 -5.32
N ILE A 465 -1.50 15.05 -5.33
CA ILE A 465 -0.79 15.70 -4.23
C ILE A 465 -1.70 16.75 -3.57
N ALA A 466 -1.21 17.49 -2.56
CA ALA A 466 -2.00 18.57 -1.95
C ALA A 466 -1.79 19.94 -2.62
N GLN A 467 -0.65 20.17 -3.27
CA GLN A 467 -0.27 21.47 -3.83
C GLN A 467 0.35 21.28 -5.20
N SER A 468 -0.16 21.97 -6.21
CA SER A 468 0.37 21.93 -7.57
C SER A 468 1.05 23.25 -7.92
N SER A 469 1.99 23.17 -8.85
CA SER A 469 2.52 24.37 -9.51
C SER A 469 1.48 25.15 -10.33
N ARG A 470 0.26 24.61 -10.48
CA ARG A 470 -0.88 25.19 -11.20
C ARG A 470 -2.00 25.64 -10.26
N ASP A 471 -1.73 25.69 -8.95
CA ASP A 471 -2.72 26.06 -7.95
C ASP A 471 -3.33 27.43 -8.20
N GLN A 472 -4.62 27.52 -7.92
CA GLN A 472 -5.34 28.78 -7.87
C GLN A 472 -5.69 29.06 -6.41
N ALA A 473 -5.25 30.20 -5.87
CA ALA A 473 -5.46 30.53 -4.46
C ALA A 473 -6.95 30.52 -4.03
N ALA A 474 -7.87 30.77 -4.97
CA ALA A 474 -9.30 30.71 -4.73
C ALA A 474 -9.85 29.27 -4.58
N TYR A 475 -9.12 28.28 -5.10
CA TYR A 475 -9.50 26.87 -5.17
C TYR A 475 -8.39 25.99 -4.58
N PRO A 476 -8.15 26.07 -3.26
CA PRO A 476 -7.24 25.15 -2.59
C PRO A 476 -7.72 23.70 -2.71
N THR A 477 -6.80 22.75 -2.67
CA THR A 477 -7.08 21.31 -2.76
C THR A 477 -6.94 20.62 -1.40
N PHE A 478 -7.64 19.50 -1.24
CA PHE A 478 -7.42 18.49 -0.20
C PHE A 478 -6.14 17.69 -0.46
N TRP A 479 -5.71 16.92 0.52
CA TRP A 479 -4.61 15.96 0.34
C TRP A 479 -5.03 14.86 -0.64
N GLY A 480 -4.12 14.41 -1.50
CA GLY A 480 -4.45 13.42 -2.54
C GLY A 480 -5.39 13.90 -3.66
N GLU A 481 -5.92 15.13 -3.61
CA GLU A 481 -6.90 15.63 -4.60
C GLU A 481 -6.24 16.11 -5.90
N ASN A 482 -5.10 16.80 -5.78
CA ASN A 482 -4.60 17.67 -6.84
C ASN A 482 -3.91 16.86 -7.94
N LEU A 483 -4.57 16.74 -9.09
CA LEU A 483 -4.05 16.07 -10.29
C LEU A 483 -3.71 17.06 -11.41
N MET A 484 -3.74 18.38 -11.16
CA MET A 484 -3.54 19.40 -12.20
C MET A 484 -2.21 19.23 -12.95
N ASP A 485 -1.15 18.78 -12.26
CA ASP A 485 0.17 18.57 -12.85
C ASP A 485 0.30 17.32 -13.73
N VAL A 486 -0.72 16.46 -13.80
CA VAL A 486 -0.84 15.41 -14.84
C VAL A 486 -0.80 16.04 -16.24
N GLN A 487 -1.29 17.27 -16.41
CA GLN A 487 -1.22 17.97 -17.69
C GLN A 487 0.20 18.32 -18.13
N ARG A 488 1.13 18.45 -17.18
CA ARG A 488 2.55 18.69 -17.48
C ARG A 488 3.33 17.39 -17.55
N ALA A 489 3.13 16.50 -16.58
CA ALA A 489 3.93 15.31 -16.37
C ALA A 489 3.02 14.10 -16.13
N PRO A 490 2.36 13.58 -17.19
CA PRO A 490 1.53 12.38 -17.07
C PRO A 490 2.42 11.17 -16.75
N ILE A 491 1.83 10.17 -16.08
CA ILE A 491 2.53 8.92 -15.75
C ILE A 491 2.36 7.95 -16.91
N THR A 492 3.40 7.19 -17.21
CA THR A 492 3.35 6.06 -18.13
C THR A 492 3.97 4.86 -17.46
N LEU A 493 3.25 3.74 -17.46
CA LEU A 493 3.71 2.47 -16.91
C LEU A 493 4.19 1.55 -18.04
N PRO A 494 5.11 0.61 -17.77
CA PRO A 494 5.63 -0.31 -18.80
C PRO A 494 4.60 -1.34 -19.28
N VAL A 495 3.54 -1.58 -18.51
CA VAL A 495 2.41 -2.43 -18.92
C VAL A 495 1.24 -1.52 -19.24
N ALA A 496 0.76 -1.59 -20.48
CA ALA A 496 -0.38 -0.82 -20.94
C ALA A 496 -1.67 -1.18 -20.17
N ASP A 497 -2.57 -0.21 -20.09
CA ASP A 497 -3.89 -0.32 -19.46
C ASP A 497 -3.87 -0.78 -18.00
N ARG A 498 -2.96 -0.21 -17.21
CA ARG A 498 -2.85 -0.50 -15.77
C ARG A 498 -2.95 0.72 -14.89
N LEU A 499 -2.70 1.92 -15.41
CA LEU A 499 -2.73 3.16 -14.64
C LEU A 499 -4.16 3.63 -14.42
N VAL A 500 -4.51 3.91 -13.17
CA VAL A 500 -5.74 4.57 -12.75
C VAL A 500 -5.34 5.78 -11.91
N TYR A 501 -5.89 6.95 -12.21
CA TYR A 501 -5.73 8.10 -11.32
C TYR A 501 -6.81 8.07 -10.24
N SER A 502 -6.45 8.40 -8.99
CA SER A 502 -7.31 8.24 -7.82
C SER A 502 -7.40 9.51 -6.97
N ALA A 503 -8.35 10.42 -7.21
CA ALA A 503 -8.41 11.66 -6.43
C ALA A 503 -9.22 11.47 -5.13
N HIS A 504 -8.85 12.22 -4.09
CA HIS A 504 -9.63 12.37 -2.86
C HIS A 504 -10.30 13.74 -2.82
N VAL A 505 -11.52 13.84 -2.32
CA VAL A 505 -12.16 15.15 -2.14
C VAL A 505 -13.24 15.08 -1.08
N TYR A 506 -13.36 16.13 -0.28
CA TYR A 506 -14.26 16.15 0.87
C TYR A 506 -15.13 17.40 0.94
N SER A 507 -16.13 17.35 1.82
CA SER A 507 -16.99 18.49 2.13
C SER A 507 -16.39 19.40 3.20
N SER A 508 -17.16 20.43 3.58
CA SER A 508 -16.81 21.34 4.67
C SER A 508 -16.72 20.66 6.05
N ASP A 509 -17.25 19.44 6.21
CA ASP A 509 -17.16 18.70 7.47
C ASP A 509 -15.72 18.26 7.80
N VAL A 510 -14.88 18.07 6.77
CA VAL A 510 -13.46 17.69 6.91
C VAL A 510 -12.57 18.92 6.97
N SER A 511 -12.72 19.84 6.02
CA SER A 511 -12.02 21.13 6.03
C SER A 511 -12.84 22.20 5.33
N ASN A 512 -13.03 23.35 5.98
CA ASN A 512 -13.86 24.42 5.45
C ASN A 512 -13.09 25.27 4.41
N GLN A 513 -13.12 24.83 3.16
CA GLN A 513 -12.50 25.51 2.03
C GLN A 513 -13.28 26.78 1.64
N PRO A 514 -12.61 27.84 1.14
CA PRO A 514 -13.23 29.15 0.90
C PRO A 514 -14.37 29.10 -0.13
N TYR A 515 -14.29 28.20 -1.11
CA TYR A 515 -15.32 28.06 -2.14
C TYR A 515 -16.64 27.45 -1.63
N PHE A 516 -16.70 26.91 -0.40
CA PHE A 516 -17.97 26.49 0.21
C PHE A 516 -18.83 27.67 0.65
N SER A 517 -18.25 28.87 0.78
CA SER A 517 -18.98 30.10 1.12
C SER A 517 -19.32 30.96 -0.10
N ALA A 518 -19.07 30.47 -1.32
CA ALA A 518 -19.40 31.20 -2.53
C ALA A 518 -20.93 31.38 -2.65
N SER A 519 -21.38 32.53 -3.15
CA SER A 519 -22.82 32.85 -3.27
C SER A 519 -23.59 31.91 -4.19
N ASN A 520 -22.88 31.24 -5.11
CA ASN A 520 -23.43 30.24 -6.03
C ASN A 520 -23.13 28.80 -5.61
N TYR A 521 -22.74 28.55 -4.36
CA TYR A 521 -22.59 27.19 -3.84
C TYR A 521 -23.96 26.45 -3.78
N PRO A 522 -24.04 25.16 -4.17
CA PRO A 522 -22.97 24.26 -4.62
C PRO A 522 -22.75 24.23 -6.15
N ASP A 523 -23.33 25.15 -6.92
CA ASP A 523 -23.23 25.16 -8.38
C ASP A 523 -21.85 25.56 -8.91
N ASN A 524 -21.00 26.18 -8.09
CA ASN A 524 -19.58 26.40 -8.40
C ASN A 524 -18.75 25.11 -8.41
N MET A 525 -19.17 24.07 -7.69
CA MET A 525 -18.34 22.92 -7.38
C MET A 525 -17.92 22.09 -8.61
N PRO A 526 -18.78 21.79 -9.61
CA PRO A 526 -18.37 21.00 -10.78
C PRO A 526 -17.16 21.55 -11.53
N SER A 527 -17.08 22.88 -11.68
CA SER A 527 -15.94 23.52 -12.36
C SER A 527 -14.64 23.42 -11.55
N ILE A 528 -14.74 23.44 -10.21
CA ILE A 528 -13.60 23.28 -9.30
C ILE A 528 -13.10 21.83 -9.37
N TRP A 529 -14.00 20.85 -9.30
CA TRP A 529 -13.63 19.44 -9.44
C TRP A 529 -13.04 19.13 -10.82
N ASP A 530 -13.61 19.67 -11.90
CA ASP A 530 -13.06 19.52 -13.25
C ASP A 530 -11.66 20.13 -13.37
N LEU A 531 -11.40 21.27 -12.69
CA LEU A 531 -10.07 21.87 -12.62
C LEU A 531 -9.08 20.97 -11.87
N HIS A 532 -9.43 20.51 -10.66
CA HIS A 532 -8.52 19.77 -9.80
C HIS A 532 -8.18 18.38 -10.36
N PHE A 533 -9.19 17.65 -10.87
CA PHE A 533 -9.02 16.26 -11.29
C PHE A 533 -9.95 15.80 -12.42
N GLY A 534 -11.15 16.36 -12.60
CA GLY A 534 -12.16 15.80 -13.51
C GLY A 534 -11.73 15.77 -14.98
N PHE A 535 -10.84 16.69 -15.40
CA PHE A 535 -10.23 16.66 -16.73
C PHE A 535 -9.42 15.37 -17.01
N VAL A 536 -8.94 14.68 -15.98
CA VAL A 536 -8.14 13.45 -16.11
C VAL A 536 -8.93 12.36 -16.80
N ASN A 537 -10.18 12.13 -16.36
CA ASN A 537 -11.06 11.08 -16.90
C ASN A 537 -11.33 11.25 -18.40
N LYS A 538 -11.23 12.48 -18.90
CA LYS A 538 -11.55 12.85 -20.29
C LYS A 538 -10.34 12.71 -21.22
N LYS A 539 -9.11 12.69 -20.69
CA LYS A 539 -7.90 12.88 -21.50
C LYS A 539 -6.72 11.95 -21.18
N TYR A 540 -6.53 11.57 -19.92
CA TYR A 540 -5.30 10.90 -19.48
C TYR A 540 -5.50 9.45 -19.05
N GLY A 541 -6.74 9.03 -18.78
CA GLY A 541 -7.05 7.67 -18.35
C GLY A 541 -8.20 7.67 -17.36
N PRO A 542 -8.58 6.48 -16.85
CA PRO A 542 -9.69 6.37 -15.92
C PRO A 542 -9.35 7.06 -14.61
N LEU A 543 -10.30 7.86 -14.15
CA LEU A 543 -10.31 8.47 -12.83
C LEU A 543 -11.26 7.68 -11.93
N ILE A 544 -10.83 7.42 -10.71
CA ILE A 544 -11.66 6.87 -9.62
C ILE A 544 -11.55 7.82 -8.43
N MET A 545 -12.63 8.02 -7.69
CA MET A 545 -12.53 8.72 -6.40
C MET A 545 -12.12 7.73 -5.32
N GLY A 546 -10.90 7.83 -4.82
CA GLY A 546 -10.36 6.96 -3.77
C GLY A 546 -11.05 7.19 -2.43
N GLU A 547 -11.37 8.44 -2.14
CA GLU A 547 -12.13 8.84 -0.97
C GLU A 547 -13.00 10.06 -1.24
N TRP A 548 -14.21 10.02 -0.70
CA TRP A 548 -15.09 11.17 -0.54
C TRP A 548 -16.16 10.87 0.50
N GLY A 549 -16.64 11.90 1.18
CA GLY A 549 -17.68 11.76 2.19
C GLY A 549 -17.85 12.98 3.09
N GLY A 550 -18.70 12.82 4.09
CA GLY A 550 -19.11 13.81 5.08
C GLY A 550 -20.20 13.22 5.98
N LYS A 551 -20.60 13.92 7.05
CA LYS A 551 -21.55 13.38 8.06
C LYS A 551 -22.95 13.17 7.50
N TYR A 552 -23.29 13.89 6.45
CA TYR A 552 -24.58 13.99 5.79
C TYR A 552 -25.67 14.50 6.75
N LEU A 553 -25.31 15.50 7.58
CA LEU A 553 -26.17 16.08 8.61
C LEU A 553 -26.45 17.56 8.36
N ALA A 554 -25.40 18.35 8.10
CA ALA A 554 -25.54 19.77 7.82
C ALA A 554 -26.09 19.99 6.40
N SER A 555 -26.96 21.00 6.22
CA SER A 555 -27.53 21.32 4.90
C SER A 555 -26.45 21.54 3.83
N SER A 556 -25.34 22.19 4.19
CA SER A 556 -24.20 22.43 3.30
C SER A 556 -23.56 21.12 2.81
N ASP A 557 -23.34 20.15 3.70
CA ASP A 557 -22.75 18.86 3.37
C ASP A 557 -23.72 17.98 2.57
N ILE A 558 -25.02 18.00 2.89
CA ILE A 558 -26.06 17.34 2.09
C ILE A 558 -26.08 17.89 0.67
N GLN A 559 -26.01 19.21 0.50
CA GLN A 559 -25.92 19.86 -0.81
C GLN A 559 -24.63 19.45 -1.54
N TRP A 560 -23.50 19.44 -0.84
CA TRP A 560 -22.20 19.03 -1.39
C TRP A 560 -22.24 17.59 -1.92
N GLN A 561 -22.62 16.64 -1.07
CA GLN A 561 -22.56 15.20 -1.40
C GLN A 561 -23.54 14.85 -2.52
N ASN A 562 -24.74 15.43 -2.54
CA ASN A 562 -25.68 15.24 -3.64
C ASN A 562 -25.16 15.82 -4.96
N LYS A 563 -24.54 17.00 -4.92
CA LYS A 563 -23.92 17.62 -6.10
C LYS A 563 -22.74 16.79 -6.60
N PHE A 564 -21.91 16.27 -5.69
CA PHE A 564 -20.75 15.46 -6.03
C PHE A 564 -21.15 14.09 -6.59
N ALA A 565 -22.13 13.42 -5.97
CA ALA A 565 -22.71 12.20 -6.50
C ALA A 565 -23.23 12.39 -7.94
N SER A 566 -23.93 13.50 -8.19
CA SER A 566 -24.40 13.85 -9.54
C SER A 566 -23.24 14.10 -10.53
N PHE A 567 -22.16 14.75 -10.07
CA PHE A 567 -20.95 14.95 -10.87
C PHE A 567 -20.28 13.63 -11.25
N LEU A 568 -20.12 12.69 -10.30
CA LEU A 568 -19.54 11.38 -10.57
C LEU A 568 -20.40 10.57 -11.55
N GLN A 569 -21.72 10.56 -11.36
CA GLN A 569 -22.65 9.85 -12.24
C GLN A 569 -22.59 10.42 -13.67
N THR A 570 -22.62 11.75 -13.82
CA THR A 570 -22.59 12.42 -15.13
C THR A 570 -21.30 12.14 -15.89
N ASN A 571 -20.18 11.99 -15.18
CA ASN A 571 -18.87 11.78 -15.78
C ASN A 571 -18.44 10.29 -15.82
N ASN A 572 -19.33 9.35 -15.44
CA ASN A 572 -19.03 7.91 -15.36
C ASN A 572 -17.80 7.59 -14.50
N ILE A 573 -17.62 8.28 -13.37
CA ILE A 573 -16.50 8.10 -12.44
C ILE A 573 -16.92 7.16 -11.31
N GLY A 574 -16.22 6.03 -11.17
CA GLY A 574 -16.39 5.11 -10.04
C GLY A 574 -15.74 5.64 -8.76
N PHE A 575 -16.06 5.05 -7.61
CA PHE A 575 -15.58 5.56 -6.32
C PHE A 575 -15.43 4.51 -5.23
N PHE A 576 -14.73 4.89 -4.16
CA PHE A 576 -14.78 4.29 -2.83
C PHE A 576 -15.22 5.34 -1.81
N TYR A 577 -16.40 5.15 -1.21
CA TYR A 577 -16.96 6.11 -0.25
C TYR A 577 -16.20 6.02 1.08
N TRP A 578 -15.83 7.16 1.65
CA TRP A 578 -15.26 7.24 3.00
C TRP A 578 -16.37 7.56 4.01
N SER A 579 -16.76 6.62 4.87
CA SER A 579 -16.29 5.22 4.97
C SER A 579 -17.42 4.25 5.34
N LEU A 580 -17.13 2.95 5.44
CA LEU A 580 -18.05 1.99 6.09
C LEU A 580 -18.21 2.29 7.58
N ASN A 581 -17.12 2.70 8.20
CA ASN A 581 -16.97 2.78 9.64
C ASN A 581 -17.69 4.02 10.19
N PRO A 582 -18.46 3.90 11.27
CA PRO A 582 -19.07 5.06 11.93
C PRO A 582 -18.05 5.94 12.65
N ASN A 583 -16.89 5.39 13.02
CA ASN A 583 -15.92 6.06 13.90
C ASN A 583 -14.91 6.96 13.19
N SER A 584 -15.18 7.41 11.96
CA SER A 584 -14.51 8.60 11.40
C SER A 584 -15.17 9.86 11.98
N GLY A 585 -14.43 10.68 12.73
CA GLY A 585 -15.01 11.76 13.53
C GLY A 585 -15.61 12.92 12.74
N ASP A 586 -15.09 13.17 11.54
CA ASP A 586 -15.46 14.24 10.63
C ASP A 586 -16.39 13.77 9.50
N THR A 587 -16.43 12.47 9.16
CA THR A 587 -17.33 11.97 8.10
C THR A 587 -18.39 10.98 8.56
N GLN A 588 -18.21 10.34 9.72
CA GLN A 588 -18.96 9.13 10.11
C GLN A 588 -18.89 8.06 8.99
N GLY A 589 -19.88 7.17 8.88
CA GLY A 589 -19.85 6.14 7.85
C GLY A 589 -21.21 5.74 7.31
N LEU A 590 -21.21 4.62 6.57
CA LEU A 590 -22.40 3.94 6.07
C LEU A 590 -23.12 3.12 7.15
N LEU A 591 -22.46 2.91 8.30
CA LEU A 591 -23.05 2.39 9.51
C LEU A 591 -23.22 3.52 10.55
N ALA A 592 -24.16 3.33 11.46
CA ALA A 592 -24.27 4.11 12.69
C ALA A 592 -23.31 3.58 13.76
N ASP A 593 -23.17 4.32 14.86
CA ASP A 593 -22.20 4.05 15.95
C ASP A 593 -22.32 2.68 16.62
N ASP A 594 -23.46 2.00 16.44
CA ASP A 594 -23.69 0.63 16.91
C ASP A 594 -23.03 -0.45 16.01
N TRP A 595 -22.39 -0.05 14.90
CA TRP A 595 -21.76 -0.92 13.91
C TRP A 595 -22.71 -1.92 13.23
N ASN A 596 -24.02 -1.76 13.37
CA ASN A 596 -25.03 -2.68 12.82
C ASN A 596 -26.10 -1.95 12.00
N THR A 597 -26.53 -0.78 12.45
CA THR A 597 -27.61 -0.03 11.82
C THR A 597 -27.10 0.71 10.57
N PRO A 598 -27.62 0.43 9.37
CA PRO A 598 -27.23 1.14 8.17
C PRO A 598 -27.72 2.60 8.16
N ARG A 599 -26.88 3.53 7.71
CA ARG A 599 -27.23 4.94 7.47
C ARG A 599 -28.02 5.08 6.18
N THR A 600 -29.35 4.94 6.29
CA THR A 600 -30.28 4.94 5.14
C THR A 600 -30.25 6.24 4.35
N ASP A 601 -30.01 7.38 4.99
CA ASP A 601 -29.83 8.69 4.37
C ASP A 601 -28.65 8.70 3.36
N LYS A 602 -27.47 8.22 3.78
CA LYS A 602 -26.29 8.11 2.92
C LYS A 602 -26.46 7.02 1.85
N LEU A 603 -27.02 5.87 2.22
CA LEU A 603 -27.26 4.78 1.27
C LEU A 603 -28.27 5.16 0.19
N ASN A 604 -29.28 5.96 0.51
CA ASN A 604 -30.22 6.51 -0.46
C ASN A 604 -29.53 7.48 -1.43
N MET A 605 -28.67 8.36 -0.94
CA MET A 605 -27.86 9.24 -1.80
C MET A 605 -26.98 8.41 -2.77
N LEU A 606 -26.36 7.33 -2.29
CA LEU A 606 -25.53 6.43 -3.11
C LEU A 606 -26.33 5.44 -3.97
N SER A 607 -27.67 5.41 -3.87
CA SER A 607 -28.51 4.46 -4.60
C SER A 607 -28.59 4.74 -6.09
N ILE A 608 -28.23 5.96 -6.53
CA ILE A 608 -28.14 6.36 -7.93
C ILE A 608 -27.03 5.60 -8.68
N PHE A 609 -26.13 4.95 -7.96
CA PHE A 609 -25.04 4.14 -8.50
C PHE A 609 -25.32 2.65 -8.35
N LYS A 610 -24.86 1.88 -9.32
CA LYS A 610 -24.83 0.42 -9.26
C LYS A 610 -23.46 -0.08 -9.68
N GLY A 611 -22.78 -0.83 -8.81
CA GLY A 611 -21.53 -1.49 -9.17
C GLY A 611 -21.77 -2.56 -10.23
N THR A 612 -20.84 -2.69 -11.18
CA THR A 612 -20.89 -3.77 -12.17
C THR A 612 -20.82 -5.14 -11.47
N THR A 613 -21.69 -6.05 -11.89
CA THR A 613 -21.72 -7.42 -11.36
C THR A 613 -20.42 -8.17 -11.68
N ILE A 614 -19.88 -8.85 -10.66
CA ILE A 614 -18.73 -9.73 -10.80
C ILE A 614 -19.23 -11.15 -11.19
N PRO A 615 -18.69 -11.76 -12.27
CA PRO A 615 -19.19 -13.03 -12.82
C PRO A 615 -19.10 -14.21 -11.85
#